data_AF-A0A7E5VF75-F1
#
_entry.id   AF-A0A7E5VF75-F1
#
_cell.length_a   1.000
_cell.length_b   1.000
_cell.length_c   1.000
_cell.angle_alpha   90.00
_cell.angle_beta   90.00
_cell.angle_gamma   90.00
#
_symmetry.space_group_name_H-M   'P 1'
#
loop_
_entity.id
_entity.type
_entity.pdbx_description
1 polymer ?
#
loop_
_entity_poly.entity_id
_entity_poly.type
_entity_poly.pdbx_seq_one_letter_code
_entity_poly.pdbx_strand_id
1 'polypeptide(L)'
;MSSLIEDVCDLLDSYNGRDKVVRLACYTCKLYGCIQDEKPWQTAGSRLSSARMMLRLFDDIPMIRHTYNYGLGRHEATTTAAFLGVLANIVDQAFLPVEKACWLYDVGVLKLSDDAAYKLETFSTALWAASLFISLIQTSRSMRKLWWSRECLQRASEDGGADAKKNLDVRLALEAIVTGKLCLDITHAVSCLPAGWLWGEQIGSTKVAAIATTSSVIGIAMYFAKKRLLKTRGTMSAAVNELCDLLQAHANRDKVVNVVCYSLKLWGATANRQELMTASVRLAAARASLRLFDDAIVLKTALSYGLGTQDGPFWGTLGVVGSTFTLAYLQLEKVTWLIDTGVITVSKEVDFKVKAAHKLFWSLSAFVGFIRSLRSLHSTANALKHPEPTKCAPARFTQASLTTTKLLLDTIHAVSWLPPGWLWGSALTTKQASIIATTSAVLGLVVHYHGKRF
;
A
#
# COMPACT_ATOMS: atom_id res chain seq x y z
N MET A 1 5.86 5.25 -25.78
CA MET A 1 5.45 6.10 -24.63
C MET A 1 4.37 5.43 -23.76
N SER A 2 3.49 4.59 -24.31
CA SER A 2 2.48 3.81 -23.57
C SER A 2 3.06 2.85 -22.52
N SER A 3 4.19 2.19 -22.80
CA SER A 3 4.76 1.18 -21.89
C SER A 3 5.28 1.72 -20.56
N LEU A 4 5.83 2.94 -20.52
CA LEU A 4 6.36 3.52 -19.27
C LEU A 4 5.23 3.93 -18.32
N ILE A 5 4.16 4.53 -18.85
CA ILE A 5 3.00 4.92 -18.05
C ILE A 5 2.31 3.68 -17.49
N GLU A 6 2.16 2.63 -18.30
CA GLU A 6 1.64 1.33 -17.85
C GLU A 6 2.54 0.71 -16.76
N ASP A 7 3.86 0.72 -16.97
CA ASP A 7 4.84 0.23 -16.00
C ASP A 7 4.75 0.94 -14.64
N VAL A 8 4.57 2.27 -14.66
CA VAL A 8 4.39 3.09 -13.45
C VAL A 8 3.03 2.83 -12.80
N CYS A 9 1.96 2.70 -13.59
CA CYS A 9 0.64 2.33 -13.07
C CYS A 9 0.69 0.97 -12.36
N ASP A 10 1.33 -0.04 -12.96
CA ASP A 10 1.46 -1.37 -12.38
C ASP A 10 2.29 -1.35 -11.08
N LEU A 11 3.37 -0.54 -11.05
CA LEU A 11 4.17 -0.32 -9.85
C LEU A 11 3.29 0.23 -8.72
N LEU A 12 2.51 1.28 -9.00
CA LEU A 12 1.68 1.97 -8.01
C LEU A 12 0.42 1.19 -7.62
N ASP A 13 -0.09 0.32 -8.47
CA ASP A 13 -1.26 -0.52 -8.16
C ASP A 13 -0.88 -1.75 -7.34
N SER A 14 0.36 -2.24 -7.49
CA SER A 14 0.89 -3.31 -6.62
C SER A 14 1.22 -2.80 -5.22
N TYR A 15 0.90 -3.57 -4.18
CA TYR A 15 1.29 -3.27 -2.80
C TYR A 15 2.81 -3.07 -2.67
N ASN A 16 3.59 -4.05 -3.14
CA ASN A 16 5.05 -4.05 -3.01
C ASN A 16 5.68 -2.88 -3.80
N GLY A 17 5.18 -2.61 -5.01
CA GLY A 17 5.67 -1.49 -5.81
C GLY A 17 5.37 -0.15 -5.16
N ARG A 18 4.14 0.04 -4.65
CA ARG A 18 3.77 1.26 -3.93
C ARG A 18 4.59 1.45 -2.66
N ASP A 19 4.83 0.41 -1.85
CA ASP A 19 5.70 0.55 -0.66
C ASP A 19 7.09 1.08 -1.03
N LYS A 20 7.67 0.66 -2.16
CA LYS A 20 8.97 1.18 -2.63
C LYS A 20 8.91 2.67 -2.97
N VAL A 21 7.84 3.13 -3.61
CA VAL A 21 7.64 4.55 -3.95
C VAL A 21 7.44 5.38 -2.69
N VAL A 22 6.59 4.92 -1.76
CA VAL A 22 6.37 5.59 -0.47
C VAL A 22 7.67 5.62 0.35
N ARG A 23 8.46 4.53 0.31
CA ARG A 23 9.77 4.45 0.96
C ARG A 23 10.73 5.49 0.41
N LEU A 24 10.84 5.60 -0.91
CA LEU A 24 11.68 6.60 -1.55
C LEU A 24 11.22 8.01 -1.15
N ALA A 25 9.93 8.33 -1.29
CA ALA A 25 9.39 9.63 -0.91
C ALA A 25 9.66 9.96 0.58
N CYS A 26 9.47 9.00 1.48
CA CYS A 26 9.77 9.13 2.90
C CYS A 26 11.21 9.58 3.14
N TYR A 27 12.20 8.84 2.61
CA TYR A 27 13.60 9.14 2.86
C TYR A 27 14.10 10.36 2.09
N THR A 28 13.55 10.65 0.92
CA THR A 28 13.83 11.91 0.22
C THR A 28 13.36 13.12 1.03
N CYS A 29 12.13 13.08 1.59
CA CYS A 29 11.65 14.14 2.48
C CYS A 29 12.52 14.27 3.74
N LYS A 30 12.89 13.15 4.38
CA LYS A 30 13.80 13.18 5.54
C LYS A 30 15.17 13.74 5.17
N LEU A 31 15.75 13.30 4.06
CA LEU A 31 17.07 13.76 3.60
C LEU A 31 17.05 15.26 3.30
N TYR A 32 16.06 15.72 2.54
CA TYR A 32 15.90 17.15 2.23
C TYR A 32 15.72 17.96 3.52
N GLY A 33 14.83 17.52 4.41
CA GLY A 33 14.61 18.17 5.71
C GLY A 33 15.84 18.15 6.64
N CYS A 34 16.73 17.17 6.53
CA CYS A 34 17.99 17.16 7.29
C CYS A 34 19.07 18.05 6.64
N ILE A 35 19.11 18.16 5.31
CA ILE A 35 20.05 19.04 4.60
C ILE A 35 19.69 20.51 4.81
N GLN A 36 18.40 20.84 4.75
CA GLN A 36 17.90 22.21 4.91
C GLN A 36 17.57 22.58 6.36
N ASP A 37 17.70 21.64 7.30
CA ASP A 37 17.25 21.77 8.70
C ASP A 37 15.75 22.14 8.84
N GLU A 38 14.92 21.69 7.89
CA GLU A 38 13.48 21.95 7.86
C GLU A 38 12.68 20.83 8.52
N LYS A 39 12.21 21.09 9.75
CA LYS A 39 11.32 20.19 10.51
C LYS A 39 10.04 19.76 9.75
N PRO A 40 9.40 20.61 8.93
CA PRO A 40 8.23 20.20 8.15
C PRO A 40 8.48 19.01 7.22
N TRP A 41 9.61 19.00 6.50
CA TRP A 41 9.95 17.89 5.61
C TRP A 41 10.32 16.61 6.36
N GLN A 42 10.93 16.73 7.53
CA GLN A 42 11.17 15.59 8.41
C GLN A 42 9.84 15.00 8.93
N THR A 43 8.87 15.87 9.23
CA THR A 43 7.51 15.48 9.63
C THR A 43 6.77 14.79 8.49
N ALA A 44 6.84 15.34 7.28
CA ALA A 44 6.31 14.75 6.05
C ALA A 44 6.88 13.34 5.81
N GLY A 45 8.20 13.17 5.95
CA GLY A 45 8.85 11.86 5.87
C GLY A 45 8.37 10.89 6.96
N SER A 46 8.15 11.36 8.18
CA SER A 46 7.66 10.54 9.30
C SER A 46 6.19 10.10 9.10
N ARG A 47 5.35 10.95 8.50
CA ARG A 47 3.98 10.59 8.08
C ARG A 47 3.98 9.49 7.03
N LEU A 48 4.85 9.59 6.02
CA LEU A 48 5.02 8.55 5.01
C LEU A 48 5.55 7.24 5.61
N SER A 49 6.49 7.31 6.56
CA SER A 49 6.97 6.14 7.30
C SER A 49 5.84 5.45 8.09
N SER A 50 4.98 6.23 8.75
CA SER A 50 3.80 5.73 9.46
C SER A 50 2.81 5.05 8.52
N ALA A 51 2.63 5.59 7.31
CA ALA A 51 1.79 4.99 6.29
C ALA A 51 2.30 3.62 5.81
N ARG A 52 3.62 3.44 5.77
CA ARG A 52 4.24 2.14 5.43
C ARG A 52 4.05 1.09 6.53
N MET A 53 4.20 1.49 7.80
CA MET A 53 3.90 0.61 8.94
C MET A 53 2.44 0.13 8.88
N MET A 54 1.49 1.02 8.56
CA MET A 54 0.09 0.65 8.39
C MET A 54 -0.09 -0.42 7.31
N LEU A 55 0.61 -0.30 6.17
CA LEU A 55 0.54 -1.33 5.15
C LEU A 55 1.01 -2.69 5.68
N ARG A 56 2.10 -2.73 6.47
CA ARG A 56 2.63 -3.96 7.07
C ARG A 56 1.74 -4.59 8.13
N LEU A 57 0.81 -3.84 8.74
CA LEU A 57 -0.14 -4.36 9.72
C LEU A 57 -0.97 -5.55 9.22
N PHE A 58 -1.11 -5.69 7.90
CA PHE A 58 -1.86 -6.76 7.24
C PHE A 58 -0.95 -7.82 6.57
N ASP A 59 0.35 -7.80 6.82
CA ASP A 59 1.29 -8.74 6.21
C ASP A 59 1.30 -10.13 6.89
N ASP A 60 0.62 -10.33 8.03
CA ASP A 60 0.63 -11.64 8.72
C ASP A 60 0.04 -12.75 7.88
N ILE A 61 -1.08 -12.52 7.22
CA ILE A 61 -1.75 -13.55 6.43
C ILE A 61 -0.87 -13.93 5.23
N PRO A 62 -0.34 -12.98 4.43
CA PRO A 62 0.70 -13.28 3.44
C PRO A 62 1.92 -14.03 4.02
N MET A 63 2.39 -13.65 5.21
CA MET A 63 3.58 -14.25 5.83
C MET A 63 3.33 -15.68 6.34
N ILE A 64 2.15 -15.95 6.91
CA ILE A 64 1.69 -17.29 7.28
C ILE A 64 1.61 -18.17 6.04
N ARG A 65 1.01 -17.68 4.94
CA ARG A 65 0.99 -18.41 3.67
C ARG A 65 2.40 -18.67 3.15
N HIS A 66 3.28 -17.68 3.19
CA HIS A 66 4.67 -17.85 2.77
C HIS A 66 5.37 -18.95 3.58
N THR A 67 5.25 -18.89 4.90
CA THR A 67 5.84 -19.89 5.82
C THR A 67 5.26 -21.28 5.58
N TYR A 68 3.94 -21.39 5.42
CA TYR A 68 3.26 -22.65 5.15
C TYR A 68 3.72 -23.27 3.83
N ASN A 69 3.79 -22.47 2.76
CA ASN A 69 4.26 -22.93 1.44
C ASN A 69 5.75 -23.29 1.45
N TYR A 70 6.55 -22.58 2.24
CA TYR A 70 7.98 -22.88 2.40
C TYR A 70 8.19 -24.20 3.17
N GLY A 71 7.35 -24.46 4.18
CA GLY A 71 7.47 -25.62 5.06
C GLY A 71 8.82 -25.63 5.79
N LEU A 72 9.46 -26.81 5.85
CA LEU A 72 10.79 -26.98 6.45
C LEU A 72 11.93 -26.91 5.43
N GLY A 73 11.72 -26.25 4.29
CA GLY A 73 12.76 -26.08 3.26
C GLY A 73 13.11 -27.36 2.50
N ARG A 74 12.18 -28.33 2.39
CA ARG A 74 12.41 -29.61 1.68
C ARG A 74 12.76 -29.45 0.20
N HIS A 75 12.42 -28.32 -0.39
CA HIS A 75 12.69 -27.98 -1.79
C HIS A 75 14.05 -27.30 -1.99
N GLU A 76 14.79 -27.02 -0.91
CA GLU A 76 16.11 -26.40 -0.97
C GLU A 76 17.19 -27.40 -1.33
N ALA A 77 18.19 -26.93 -2.08
CA ALA A 77 19.29 -27.78 -2.55
C ALA A 77 20.26 -28.23 -1.44
N THR A 78 20.25 -27.55 -0.27
CA THR A 78 21.19 -27.84 0.82
C THR A 78 20.51 -27.66 2.18
N THR A 79 20.90 -28.46 3.18
CA THR A 79 20.42 -28.36 4.56
C THR A 79 20.66 -26.97 5.16
N THR A 80 21.79 -26.34 4.85
CA THR A 80 22.07 -24.97 5.30
C THR A 80 21.09 -23.94 4.71
N ALA A 81 20.71 -24.09 3.43
CA ALA A 81 19.73 -23.19 2.82
C ALA A 81 18.33 -23.39 3.44
N ALA A 82 17.92 -24.65 3.66
CA ALA A 82 16.68 -24.98 4.37
C ALA A 82 16.67 -24.38 5.78
N PHE A 83 17.77 -24.54 6.54
CA PHE A 83 17.90 -23.96 7.87
C PHE A 83 17.79 -22.43 7.84
N LEU A 84 18.51 -21.75 6.95
CA LEU A 84 18.46 -20.29 6.83
C LEU A 84 17.06 -19.79 6.43
N GLY A 85 16.35 -20.50 5.55
CA GLY A 85 14.99 -20.13 5.17
C GLY A 85 13.97 -20.35 6.27
N VAL A 86 14.09 -21.44 7.04
CA VAL A 86 13.27 -21.64 8.25
C VAL A 86 13.58 -20.54 9.28
N LEU A 87 14.85 -20.21 9.50
CA LEU A 87 15.25 -19.14 10.41
C LEU A 87 14.71 -17.78 9.97
N ALA A 88 14.78 -17.45 8.68
CA ALA A 88 14.19 -16.23 8.12
C ALA A 88 12.69 -16.15 8.42
N ASN A 89 11.95 -17.24 8.15
CA ASN A 89 10.52 -17.29 8.44
C ASN A 89 10.22 -17.11 9.92
N ILE A 90 11.00 -17.69 10.83
CA ILE A 90 10.82 -17.51 12.28
C ILE A 90 11.00 -16.04 12.67
N VAL A 91 12.07 -15.39 12.17
CA VAL A 91 12.34 -13.98 12.47
C VAL A 91 11.23 -13.08 11.90
N ASP A 92 10.81 -13.30 10.66
CA ASP A 92 9.77 -12.50 10.02
C ASP A 92 8.40 -12.69 10.71
N GLN A 93 8.07 -13.91 11.15
CA GLN A 93 6.85 -14.20 11.92
C GLN A 93 6.89 -13.59 13.32
N ALA A 94 8.05 -13.47 13.95
CA ALA A 94 8.20 -12.79 15.23
C ALA A 94 8.14 -11.26 15.08
N PHE A 95 8.68 -10.72 13.98
CA PHE A 95 8.74 -9.29 13.73
C PHE A 95 7.35 -8.63 13.65
N LEU A 96 6.44 -9.22 12.87
CA LEU A 96 5.11 -8.63 12.62
C LEU A 96 4.28 -8.39 13.90
N PRO A 97 4.07 -9.35 14.81
CA PRO A 97 3.31 -9.11 16.04
C PRO A 97 4.00 -8.12 16.99
N VAL A 98 5.34 -8.13 17.05
CA VAL A 98 6.11 -7.15 17.84
C VAL A 98 5.90 -5.74 17.30
N GLU A 99 5.99 -5.54 15.98
CA GLU A 99 5.72 -4.26 15.35
C GLU A 99 4.28 -3.78 15.60
N LYS A 100 3.28 -4.70 15.57
CA LYS A 100 1.90 -4.35 15.93
C LYS A 100 1.76 -3.91 17.37
N ALA A 101 2.46 -4.57 18.30
CA ALA A 101 2.41 -4.23 19.70
C ALA A 101 3.01 -2.84 19.96
N CYS A 102 4.13 -2.48 19.29
CA CYS A 102 4.65 -1.11 19.30
C CYS A 102 3.60 -0.12 18.78
N TRP A 103 2.98 -0.41 17.63
CA TRP A 103 1.95 0.49 17.08
C TRP A 103 0.75 0.66 18.01
N LEU A 104 0.27 -0.43 18.64
CA LEU A 104 -0.83 -0.43 19.60
C LEU A 104 -0.50 0.36 20.86
N TYR A 105 0.76 0.32 21.29
CA TYR A 105 1.27 1.17 22.38
C TYR A 105 1.24 2.64 21.96
N ASP A 106 1.74 2.98 20.77
CA ASP A 106 1.78 4.37 20.32
C ASP A 106 0.40 5.03 20.19
N VAL A 107 -0.66 4.25 19.91
CA VAL A 107 -2.05 4.73 19.86
C VAL A 107 -2.76 4.71 21.22
N GLY A 108 -2.10 4.20 22.27
CA GLY A 108 -2.63 4.12 23.63
C GLY A 108 -3.61 2.98 23.87
N VAL A 109 -3.70 2.00 22.94
CA VAL A 109 -4.55 0.81 23.12
C VAL A 109 -3.87 -0.19 24.04
N LEU A 110 -2.56 -0.39 23.86
CA LEU A 110 -1.74 -1.21 24.75
C LEU A 110 -1.10 -0.29 25.79
N LYS A 111 -1.30 -0.60 27.08
CA LYS A 111 -0.66 0.13 28.19
C LYS A 111 0.56 -0.64 28.65
N LEU A 112 1.74 -0.16 28.29
CA LEU A 112 3.03 -0.68 28.76
C LEU A 112 3.72 0.38 29.62
N SER A 113 4.65 -0.04 30.47
CA SER A 113 5.60 0.90 31.06
C SER A 113 6.56 1.39 29.97
N ASP A 114 7.09 2.60 30.15
CA ASP A 114 8.02 3.21 29.18
C ASP A 114 9.25 2.31 28.93
N ASP A 115 9.76 1.64 29.97
CA ASP A 115 10.86 0.67 29.87
C ASP A 115 10.48 -0.57 29.03
N ALA A 116 9.28 -1.11 29.22
CA ALA A 116 8.82 -2.25 28.44
C ALA A 116 8.59 -1.87 26.97
N ALA A 117 8.05 -0.68 26.71
CA ALA A 117 7.85 -0.16 25.36
C ALA A 117 9.19 0.05 24.63
N TYR A 118 10.16 0.66 25.30
CA TYR A 118 11.51 0.86 24.77
C TYR A 118 12.22 -0.46 24.43
N LYS A 119 12.13 -1.46 25.32
CA LYS A 119 12.66 -2.81 25.06
C LYS A 119 11.98 -3.48 23.87
N LEU A 120 10.67 -3.31 23.74
CA LEU A 120 9.88 -3.87 22.64
C LEU A 120 10.24 -3.23 21.29
N GLU A 121 10.43 -1.91 21.26
CA GLU A 121 10.88 -1.18 20.05
C GLU A 121 12.31 -1.59 19.66
N THR A 122 13.20 -1.73 20.64
CA THR A 122 14.56 -2.24 20.42
C THR A 122 14.53 -3.66 19.85
N PHE A 123 13.68 -4.54 20.40
CA PHE A 123 13.52 -5.91 19.92
C PHE A 123 12.94 -5.97 18.51
N SER A 124 11.95 -5.12 18.19
CA SER A 124 11.40 -4.97 16.84
C SER A 124 12.49 -4.62 15.83
N THR A 125 13.31 -3.61 16.16
CA THR A 125 14.41 -3.15 15.31
C THR A 125 15.50 -4.20 15.16
N ALA A 126 15.79 -4.94 16.23
CA ALA A 126 16.75 -6.04 16.21
C ALA A 126 16.28 -7.21 15.33
N LEU A 127 15.00 -7.58 15.38
CA LEU A 127 14.41 -8.59 14.50
C LEU A 127 14.47 -8.17 13.03
N TRP A 128 14.19 -6.89 12.75
CA TRP A 128 14.32 -6.35 11.40
C TRP A 128 15.78 -6.43 10.90
N ALA A 129 16.75 -6.01 11.72
CA ALA A 129 18.16 -6.13 11.38
C ALA A 129 18.57 -7.60 11.16
N ALA A 130 18.13 -8.53 12.02
CA ALA A 130 18.40 -9.95 11.89
C ALA A 130 17.87 -10.53 10.57
N SER A 131 16.63 -10.18 10.18
CA SER A 131 16.04 -10.60 8.89
C SER A 131 16.88 -10.14 7.70
N LEU A 132 17.42 -8.91 7.76
CA LEU A 132 18.32 -8.38 6.73
C LEU A 132 19.66 -9.12 6.66
N PHE A 133 20.26 -9.46 7.81
CA PHE A 133 21.49 -10.26 7.85
C PHE A 133 21.28 -11.66 7.27
N ILE A 134 20.16 -12.33 7.63
CA ILE A 134 19.83 -13.65 7.07
C ILE A 134 19.66 -13.55 5.55
N SER A 135 18.94 -12.52 5.07
CA SER A 135 18.76 -12.24 3.65
C SER A 135 20.12 -12.03 2.94
N LEU A 136 21.04 -11.28 3.54
CA LEU A 136 22.38 -11.07 2.99
C LEU A 136 23.16 -12.37 2.86
N ILE A 137 23.09 -13.25 3.86
CA ILE A 137 23.74 -14.57 3.83
C ILE A 137 23.14 -15.44 2.72
N GLN A 138 21.81 -15.48 2.60
CA GLN A 138 21.11 -16.23 1.53
C GLN A 138 21.47 -15.71 0.13
N THR A 139 21.41 -14.40 -0.09
CA THR A 139 21.80 -13.77 -1.36
C THR A 139 23.26 -14.03 -1.69
N SER A 140 24.17 -13.92 -0.71
CA SER A 140 25.59 -14.21 -0.90
C SER A 140 25.82 -15.66 -1.34
N ARG A 141 25.04 -16.61 -0.81
CA ARG A 141 25.08 -18.02 -1.23
C ARG A 141 24.54 -18.21 -2.65
N SER A 142 23.41 -17.59 -2.98
CA SER A 142 22.85 -17.57 -4.34
C SER A 142 23.89 -17.06 -5.35
N MET A 143 24.53 -15.93 -5.01
CA MET A 143 25.58 -15.32 -5.82
C MET A 143 26.78 -16.26 -6.01
N ARG A 144 27.29 -16.89 -4.94
CA ARG A 144 28.38 -17.88 -5.04
C ARG A 144 28.01 -19.07 -5.95
N LYS A 145 26.78 -19.57 -5.84
CA LYS A 145 26.29 -20.67 -6.69
C LYS A 145 26.23 -20.25 -8.16
N LEU A 146 25.72 -19.05 -8.45
CA LEU A 146 25.70 -18.50 -9.81
C LEU A 146 27.12 -18.28 -10.34
N TRP A 147 28.03 -17.80 -9.49
CA TRP A 147 29.43 -17.59 -9.86
C TRP A 147 30.12 -18.91 -10.22
N TRP A 148 29.96 -19.96 -9.40
CA TRP A 148 30.47 -21.30 -9.72
C TRP A 148 29.85 -21.87 -11.01
N SER A 149 28.54 -21.71 -11.18
CA SER A 149 27.84 -22.13 -12.41
C SER A 149 28.38 -21.41 -13.65
N ARG A 150 28.84 -20.16 -13.50
CA ARG A 150 29.46 -19.37 -14.57
C ARG A 150 30.79 -19.98 -14.98
N GLU A 151 31.64 -20.29 -14.00
CA GLU A 151 32.96 -20.87 -14.23
C GLU A 151 32.85 -22.26 -14.87
N CYS A 152 31.92 -23.10 -14.41
CA CYS A 152 31.65 -24.40 -15.02
C CYS A 152 31.20 -24.26 -16.48
N LEU A 153 30.27 -23.34 -16.77
CA LEU A 153 29.79 -23.11 -18.14
C LEU A 153 30.92 -22.57 -19.04
N GLN A 154 31.75 -21.68 -18.52
CA GLN A 154 32.91 -21.13 -19.24
C GLN A 154 33.96 -22.20 -19.57
N ARG A 155 34.11 -23.22 -18.72
CA ARG A 155 35.01 -24.36 -18.98
C ARG A 155 34.42 -25.40 -19.94
N ALA A 156 33.10 -25.42 -20.12
CA ALA A 156 32.39 -26.49 -20.84
C ALA A 156 31.90 -26.10 -22.25
N SER A 157 31.77 -24.81 -22.60
CA SER A 157 31.18 -24.41 -23.88
C SER A 157 32.23 -24.01 -24.93
N GLU A 158 32.44 -24.85 -25.95
CA GLU A 158 33.15 -24.46 -27.19
C GLU A 158 32.21 -23.90 -28.28
N ASP A 159 30.92 -24.27 -28.30
CA ASP A 159 29.97 -23.68 -29.26
C ASP A 159 28.51 -23.81 -28.76
N GLY A 160 27.76 -22.70 -28.64
CA GLY A 160 26.30 -22.71 -28.36
C GLY A 160 25.78 -22.19 -27.00
N GLY A 161 26.65 -21.72 -26.09
CA GLY A 161 26.25 -21.29 -24.72
C GLY A 161 26.01 -19.78 -24.50
N ALA A 162 26.08 -18.94 -25.54
CA ALA A 162 26.15 -17.49 -25.39
C ALA A 162 24.95 -16.87 -24.64
N ASP A 163 23.73 -17.33 -24.94
CA ASP A 163 22.53 -16.85 -24.27
C ASP A 163 22.42 -17.33 -22.81
N ALA A 164 22.84 -18.56 -22.52
CA ALA A 164 22.89 -19.07 -21.15
C ALA A 164 23.90 -18.28 -20.30
N LYS A 165 25.07 -17.97 -20.87
CA LYS A 165 26.10 -17.13 -20.26
C LYS A 165 25.59 -15.71 -20.01
N LYS A 166 24.99 -15.07 -21.01
CA LYS A 166 24.41 -13.72 -20.89
C LYS A 166 23.34 -13.66 -19.80
N ASN A 167 22.44 -14.65 -19.76
CA ASN A 167 21.41 -14.73 -18.72
C ASN A 167 22.01 -14.89 -17.31
N LEU A 168 23.09 -15.67 -17.19
CA LEU A 168 23.78 -15.87 -15.93
C LEU A 168 24.56 -14.62 -15.48
N ASP A 169 25.21 -13.92 -16.40
CA ASP A 169 25.87 -12.63 -16.16
C ASP A 169 24.87 -11.58 -15.66
N VAL A 170 23.70 -11.51 -16.28
CA VAL A 170 22.60 -10.63 -15.84
C VAL A 170 22.13 -11.00 -14.43
N ARG A 171 21.91 -12.29 -14.13
CA ARG A 171 21.51 -12.74 -12.79
C ARG A 171 22.57 -12.42 -11.74
N LEU A 172 23.85 -12.63 -12.05
CA LEU A 172 24.96 -12.33 -11.16
C LEU A 172 25.05 -10.82 -10.88
N ALA A 173 24.89 -9.97 -11.90
CA ALA A 173 24.85 -8.53 -11.73
C ALA A 173 23.67 -8.08 -10.87
N LEU A 174 22.48 -8.67 -11.08
CA LEU A 174 21.30 -8.38 -10.25
C LEU A 174 21.51 -8.79 -8.78
N GLU A 175 22.10 -9.96 -8.52
CA GLU A 175 22.38 -10.42 -7.14
C GLU A 175 23.47 -9.57 -6.47
N ALA A 176 24.47 -9.09 -7.22
CA ALA A 176 25.46 -8.15 -6.70
C ALA A 176 24.81 -6.81 -6.28
N ILE A 177 23.89 -6.28 -7.10
CA ILE A 177 23.12 -5.08 -6.78
C ILE A 177 22.23 -5.30 -5.55
N VAL A 178 21.55 -6.46 -5.45
CA VAL A 178 20.75 -6.83 -4.27
C VAL A 178 21.62 -6.90 -3.02
N THR A 179 22.82 -7.49 -3.11
CA THR A 179 23.79 -7.56 -2.02
C THR A 179 24.19 -6.16 -1.55
N GLY A 180 24.58 -5.27 -2.46
CA GLY A 180 24.92 -3.88 -2.12
C GLY A 180 23.75 -3.12 -1.47
N LYS A 181 22.54 -3.32 -1.98
CA LYS A 181 21.31 -2.75 -1.40
C LYS A 181 21.03 -3.29 0.00
N LEU A 182 21.24 -4.59 0.25
CA LEU A 182 21.10 -5.19 1.59
C LEU A 182 22.13 -4.63 2.56
N CYS A 183 23.37 -4.39 2.15
CA CYS A 183 24.35 -3.71 3.00
C CYS A 183 23.87 -2.31 3.41
N LEU A 184 23.33 -1.52 2.49
CA LEU A 184 22.74 -0.20 2.81
C LEU A 184 21.56 -0.33 3.79
N ASP A 185 20.68 -1.30 3.59
CA ASP A 185 19.55 -1.55 4.48
C ASP A 185 19.99 -1.99 5.88
N ILE A 186 21.02 -2.83 6.00
CA ILE A 186 21.60 -3.25 7.27
C ILE A 186 22.20 -2.05 7.99
N THR A 187 22.99 -1.22 7.30
CA THR A 187 23.55 0.00 7.89
C THR A 187 22.47 0.90 8.44
N HIS A 188 21.36 1.06 7.70
CA HIS A 188 20.21 1.82 8.15
C HIS A 188 19.51 1.17 9.35
N ALA A 189 19.18 -0.13 9.29
CA ALA A 189 18.48 -0.81 10.38
C ALA A 189 19.29 -0.80 11.68
N VAL A 190 20.59 -1.07 11.61
CA VAL A 190 21.47 -1.05 12.78
C VAL A 190 21.66 0.37 13.31
N SER A 191 21.66 1.41 12.45
CA SER A 191 21.72 2.80 12.91
C SER A 191 20.49 3.23 13.73
N CYS A 192 19.36 2.52 13.60
CA CYS A 192 18.15 2.75 14.39
C CYS A 192 18.15 2.03 15.74
N LEU A 193 19.15 1.19 16.02
CA LEU A 193 19.32 0.58 17.34
C LEU A 193 19.93 1.59 18.32
N PRO A 194 19.68 1.45 19.63
CA PRO A 194 20.22 2.35 20.62
C PRO A 194 21.73 2.24 20.77
N ALA A 195 22.35 3.29 21.33
CA ALA A 195 23.78 3.28 21.65
C ALA A 195 24.20 2.03 22.44
N GLY A 196 25.33 1.42 22.04
CA GLY A 196 25.84 0.16 22.60
C GLY A 196 25.48 -1.08 21.78
N TRP A 197 24.53 -0.99 20.84
CA TRP A 197 24.25 -2.04 19.86
C TRP A 197 25.00 -1.78 18.55
N LEU A 198 26.11 -2.49 18.32
CA LEU A 198 26.95 -2.30 17.12
C LEU A 198 27.31 -0.81 16.91
N TRP A 199 26.83 -0.20 15.82
CA TRP A 199 26.97 1.24 15.51
C TRP A 199 25.66 2.03 15.66
N GLY A 200 24.73 1.54 16.48
CA GLY A 200 23.47 2.20 16.80
C GLY A 200 23.67 3.65 17.26
N GLU A 201 22.87 4.57 16.71
CA GLU A 201 22.93 6.03 16.95
C GLU A 201 24.27 6.73 16.61
N GLN A 202 25.31 6.01 16.15
CA GLN A 202 26.61 6.61 15.82
C GLN A 202 26.61 7.31 14.45
N ILE A 203 25.66 6.98 13.58
CA ILE A 203 25.53 7.57 12.25
C ILE A 203 24.51 8.71 12.31
N GLY A 204 24.95 9.94 11.99
CA GLY A 204 24.07 11.11 11.96
C GLY A 204 22.89 10.98 10.99
N SER A 205 21.76 11.59 11.35
CA SER A 205 20.47 11.49 10.64
C SER A 205 20.54 11.77 9.14
N THR A 206 21.34 12.76 8.70
CA THR A 206 21.53 13.07 7.28
C THR A 206 22.17 11.91 6.51
N LYS A 207 23.21 11.28 7.08
CA LYS A 207 23.88 10.13 6.46
C LYS A 207 22.95 8.92 6.40
N VAL A 208 22.21 8.67 7.47
CA VAL A 208 21.20 7.61 7.54
C VAL A 208 20.12 7.81 6.46
N ALA A 209 19.59 9.04 6.34
CA ALA A 209 18.60 9.37 5.32
C ALA A 209 19.15 9.22 3.89
N ALA A 210 20.42 9.59 3.65
CA ALA A 210 21.08 9.41 2.35
C ALA A 210 21.25 7.91 1.99
N ILE A 211 21.68 7.09 2.94
CA ILE A 211 21.80 5.63 2.79
C ILE A 211 20.43 5.02 2.45
N ALA A 212 19.40 5.38 3.21
CA ALA A 212 18.06 4.85 3.02
C ALA A 212 17.42 5.31 1.69
N THR A 213 17.68 6.56 1.28
CA THR A 213 17.26 7.09 -0.04
C THR A 213 17.94 6.31 -1.16
N THR A 214 19.26 6.12 -1.07
CA THR A 214 20.05 5.38 -2.06
C THR A 214 19.56 3.94 -2.21
N SER A 215 19.35 3.23 -1.09
CA SER A 215 18.76 1.88 -1.09
C SER A 215 17.39 1.84 -1.77
N SER A 216 16.56 2.88 -1.56
CA SER A 216 15.22 2.97 -2.13
C SER A 216 15.23 3.19 -3.65
N VAL A 217 16.16 4.03 -4.14
CA VAL A 217 16.40 4.21 -5.59
C VAL A 217 16.81 2.90 -6.23
N ILE A 218 17.77 2.17 -5.63
CA ILE A 218 18.18 0.84 -6.11
C ILE A 218 16.97 -0.11 -6.12
N GLY A 219 16.14 -0.09 -5.08
CA GLY A 219 14.94 -0.92 -4.99
C GLY A 219 13.94 -0.71 -6.14
N ILE A 220 13.70 0.55 -6.55
CA ILE A 220 12.82 0.88 -7.68
C ILE A 220 13.48 0.49 -9.01
N ALA A 221 14.77 0.78 -9.19
CA ALA A 221 15.51 0.37 -10.38
C ALA A 221 15.48 -1.16 -10.56
N MET A 222 15.67 -1.90 -9.46
CA MET A 222 15.59 -3.37 -9.43
C MET A 222 14.19 -3.90 -9.77
N TYR A 223 13.12 -3.19 -9.39
CA TYR A 223 11.76 -3.57 -9.77
C TYR A 223 11.60 -3.56 -11.29
N PHE A 224 11.99 -2.47 -11.96
CA PHE A 224 11.90 -2.36 -13.41
C PHE A 224 12.89 -3.30 -14.12
N ALA A 225 14.10 -3.45 -13.59
CA ALA A 225 15.09 -4.38 -14.14
C ALA A 225 14.57 -5.82 -14.11
N LYS A 226 14.02 -6.29 -12.97
CA LYS A 226 13.42 -7.63 -12.87
C LYS A 226 12.22 -7.78 -13.80
N LYS A 227 11.32 -6.78 -13.88
CA LYS A 227 10.15 -6.84 -14.79
C LYS A 227 10.57 -6.99 -16.27
N ARG A 228 11.63 -6.30 -16.68
CA ARG A 228 12.12 -6.31 -18.08
C ARG A 228 13.00 -7.52 -18.41
N LEU A 229 13.79 -8.00 -17.46
CA LEU A 229 14.80 -9.05 -17.67
C LEU A 229 14.29 -10.45 -17.30
N LEU A 230 13.31 -10.56 -16.40
CA LEU A 230 12.74 -11.82 -15.93
C LEU A 230 11.26 -11.85 -16.31
N LYS A 231 10.96 -12.29 -17.55
CA LYS A 231 9.60 -12.57 -18.01
C LYS A 231 9.05 -13.78 -17.23
N THR A 232 8.60 -13.56 -16.00
CA THR A 232 8.27 -14.64 -15.07
C THR A 232 6.78 -14.99 -15.20
N ARG A 233 6.51 -16.08 -15.91
CA ARG A 233 5.22 -16.79 -15.96
C ARG A 233 5.07 -17.57 -14.65
N GLY A 234 3.98 -17.38 -13.91
CA GLY A 234 3.70 -18.16 -12.71
C GLY A 234 2.23 -18.09 -12.29
N THR A 235 1.54 -19.21 -12.46
CA THR A 235 0.18 -19.50 -11.96
C THR A 235 0.24 -20.13 -10.56
N MET A 236 -0.73 -19.86 -9.69
CA MET A 236 -0.87 -20.53 -8.38
C MET A 236 -2.35 -20.79 -8.00
N SER A 237 -2.58 -21.92 -7.30
CA SER A 237 -3.87 -22.62 -7.06
C SER A 237 -4.61 -22.26 -5.77
N ALA A 238 -5.91 -22.56 -5.73
CA ALA A 238 -6.93 -21.94 -4.87
C ALA A 238 -7.08 -22.46 -3.42
N ALA A 239 -7.43 -21.49 -2.56
CA ALA A 239 -8.29 -21.51 -1.34
C ALA A 239 -7.74 -20.54 -0.26
N VAL A 240 -6.41 -20.47 -0.07
CA VAL A 240 -5.71 -19.41 0.69
C VAL A 240 -5.33 -18.20 -0.21
N ASN A 241 -5.51 -18.36 -1.52
CA ASN A 241 -5.14 -17.35 -2.50
C ASN A 241 -6.03 -16.11 -2.44
N GLU A 242 -7.33 -16.23 -2.22
CA GLU A 242 -8.24 -15.09 -2.43
C GLU A 242 -7.95 -13.92 -1.48
N LEU A 243 -7.63 -14.20 -0.22
CA LEU A 243 -7.30 -13.17 0.78
C LEU A 243 -5.88 -12.62 0.61
N CYS A 244 -4.92 -13.45 0.25
CA CYS A 244 -3.58 -12.96 -0.09
C CYS A 244 -3.57 -12.14 -1.38
N ASP A 245 -4.33 -12.54 -2.40
CA ASP A 245 -4.48 -11.84 -3.67
C ASP A 245 -5.27 -10.52 -3.47
N LEU A 246 -6.23 -10.50 -2.53
CA LEU A 246 -6.84 -9.25 -2.05
C LEU A 246 -5.76 -8.33 -1.46
N LEU A 247 -4.84 -8.85 -0.65
CA LEU A 247 -3.82 -8.02 -0.01
C LEU A 247 -2.64 -7.64 -0.91
N GLN A 248 -2.53 -8.21 -2.12
CA GLN A 248 -1.45 -7.91 -3.08
C GLN A 248 -1.69 -6.64 -3.91
N ALA A 249 -2.95 -6.32 -4.22
CA ALA A 249 -3.29 -5.07 -4.89
C ALA A 249 -3.54 -3.97 -3.86
N HIS A 250 -2.97 -2.79 -4.09
CA HIS A 250 -3.11 -1.66 -3.18
C HIS A 250 -4.58 -1.29 -2.96
N ALA A 251 -5.36 -1.18 -4.03
CA ALA A 251 -6.78 -0.81 -3.94
C ALA A 251 -7.61 -1.80 -3.10
N ASN A 252 -7.21 -3.06 -3.06
CA ASN A 252 -7.90 -4.09 -2.29
C ASN A 252 -7.44 -4.10 -0.83
N ARG A 253 -6.14 -3.91 -0.57
CA ARG A 253 -5.63 -3.69 0.78
C ARG A 253 -6.26 -2.44 1.41
N ASP A 254 -6.40 -1.34 0.66
CA ASP A 254 -7.07 -0.12 1.15
C ASP A 254 -8.50 -0.39 1.61
N LYS A 255 -9.27 -1.25 0.93
CA LYS A 255 -10.62 -1.63 1.38
C LYS A 255 -10.60 -2.31 2.75
N VAL A 256 -9.64 -3.19 3.01
CA VAL A 256 -9.49 -3.85 4.31
C VAL A 256 -9.13 -2.81 5.38
N VAL A 257 -8.17 -1.94 5.10
CA VAL A 257 -7.79 -0.85 6.02
C VAL A 257 -8.99 0.08 6.27
N ASN A 258 -9.78 0.37 5.25
CA ASN A 258 -10.98 1.20 5.34
C ASN A 258 -12.01 0.61 6.32
N VAL A 259 -12.27 -0.70 6.22
CA VAL A 259 -13.15 -1.42 7.14
C VAL A 259 -12.62 -1.35 8.57
N VAL A 260 -11.33 -1.63 8.78
CA VAL A 260 -10.72 -1.56 10.12
C VAL A 260 -10.79 -0.13 10.69
N CYS A 261 -10.47 0.86 9.87
CA CYS A 261 -10.51 2.28 10.22
C CYS A 261 -11.91 2.70 10.71
N TYR A 262 -12.97 2.40 9.96
CA TYR A 262 -14.32 2.77 10.37
C TYR A 262 -14.88 1.89 11.50
N SER A 263 -14.49 0.62 11.57
CA SER A 263 -14.87 -0.26 12.69
C SER A 263 -14.27 0.24 14.01
N LEU A 264 -13.00 0.65 14.01
CA LEU A 264 -12.36 1.28 15.18
C LEU A 264 -13.03 2.60 15.54
N LYS A 265 -13.41 3.41 14.54
CA LYS A 265 -14.15 4.65 14.78
C LYS A 265 -15.51 4.40 15.41
N LEU A 266 -16.25 3.41 14.89
CA LEU A 266 -17.55 3.04 15.40
C LEU A 266 -17.43 2.49 16.82
N TRP A 267 -16.48 1.60 17.06
CA TRP A 267 -16.23 1.03 18.38
C TRP A 267 -15.78 2.11 19.38
N GLY A 268 -14.83 2.97 19.01
CA GLY A 268 -14.39 4.09 19.82
C GLY A 268 -15.54 5.04 20.18
N ALA A 269 -16.38 5.41 19.22
CA ALA A 269 -17.52 6.29 19.44
C ALA A 269 -18.65 5.62 20.26
N THR A 270 -18.85 4.31 20.14
CA THR A 270 -19.90 3.59 20.87
C THR A 270 -19.49 3.24 22.30
N ALA A 271 -18.23 2.89 22.51
CA ALA A 271 -17.67 2.54 23.81
C ALA A 271 -17.00 3.72 24.52
N ASN A 272 -17.03 4.92 23.93
CA ASN A 272 -16.35 6.12 24.43
C ASN A 272 -14.85 5.91 24.71
N ARG A 273 -14.17 5.17 23.82
CA ARG A 273 -12.74 4.84 23.92
C ARG A 273 -11.91 5.70 22.99
N GLN A 274 -11.22 6.70 23.55
CA GLN A 274 -10.45 7.68 22.79
C GLN A 274 -9.24 7.05 22.06
N GLU A 275 -8.64 6.02 22.62
CA GLU A 275 -7.56 5.25 22.02
C GLU A 275 -7.97 4.59 20.70
N LEU A 276 -9.20 4.08 20.60
CA LEU A 276 -9.72 3.49 19.35
C LEU A 276 -10.02 4.57 18.31
N MET A 277 -10.49 5.74 18.75
CA MET A 277 -10.66 6.91 17.89
C MET A 277 -9.31 7.41 17.35
N THR A 278 -8.28 7.48 18.20
CA THR A 278 -6.91 7.82 17.82
C THR A 278 -6.36 6.83 16.81
N ALA A 279 -6.51 5.53 17.05
CA ALA A 279 -6.11 4.49 16.11
C ALA A 279 -6.80 4.65 14.74
N SER A 280 -8.11 4.90 14.74
CA SER A 280 -8.88 5.18 13.52
C SER A 280 -8.34 6.41 12.77
N VAL A 281 -8.08 7.52 13.46
CA VAL A 281 -7.53 8.74 12.86
C VAL A 281 -6.13 8.49 12.28
N ARG A 282 -5.27 7.72 12.96
CA ARG A 282 -3.95 7.36 12.42
C ARG A 282 -4.05 6.50 11.17
N LEU A 283 -4.98 5.54 11.12
CA LEU A 283 -5.24 4.76 9.91
C LEU A 283 -5.76 5.64 8.77
N ALA A 284 -6.67 6.58 9.05
CA ALA A 284 -7.16 7.53 8.05
C ALA A 284 -6.04 8.42 7.49
N ALA A 285 -5.15 8.92 8.35
CA ALA A 285 -3.99 9.73 7.94
C ALA A 285 -2.96 8.92 7.12
N ALA A 286 -2.74 7.66 7.49
CA ALA A 286 -1.92 6.74 6.71
C ALA A 286 -2.51 6.53 5.32
N ARG A 287 -3.82 6.28 5.22
CA ARG A 287 -4.53 6.13 3.93
C ARG A 287 -4.44 7.41 3.09
N ALA A 288 -4.63 8.58 3.68
CA ALA A 288 -4.43 9.86 2.99
C ALA A 288 -3.04 9.98 2.37
N SER A 289 -2.00 9.60 3.13
CA SER A 289 -0.61 9.61 2.66
C SER A 289 -0.38 8.62 1.49
N LEU A 290 -1.10 7.49 1.46
CA LEU A 290 -1.03 6.55 0.34
C LEU A 290 -1.76 7.06 -0.91
N ARG A 291 -2.86 7.82 -0.74
CA ARG A 291 -3.65 8.39 -1.84
C ARG A 291 -2.93 9.50 -2.60
N LEU A 292 -1.82 10.03 -2.07
CA LEU A 292 -0.92 10.96 -2.78
C LEU A 292 -0.39 10.40 -4.10
N PHE A 293 -0.45 9.07 -4.29
CA PHE A 293 0.07 8.37 -5.45
C PHE A 293 -1.04 7.79 -6.37
N ASP A 294 -2.30 8.16 -6.17
CA ASP A 294 -3.44 7.59 -6.92
C ASP A 294 -3.73 8.27 -8.27
N ASP A 295 -3.09 9.40 -8.58
CA ASP A 295 -3.36 10.16 -9.81
C ASP A 295 -3.18 9.31 -11.07
N ALA A 296 -2.13 8.47 -11.09
CA ALA A 296 -1.81 7.64 -12.25
C ALA A 296 -2.96 6.67 -12.58
N ILE A 297 -3.60 6.08 -11.57
CA ILE A 297 -4.73 5.16 -11.74
C ILE A 297 -5.97 5.91 -12.22
N VAL A 298 -6.23 7.11 -11.67
CA VAL A 298 -7.37 7.93 -12.10
C VAL A 298 -7.19 8.41 -13.54
N LEU A 299 -5.98 8.85 -13.90
CA LEU A 299 -5.65 9.24 -15.28
C LEU A 299 -5.76 8.06 -16.24
N LYS A 300 -5.23 6.88 -15.88
CA LYS A 300 -5.39 5.65 -16.67
C LYS A 300 -6.87 5.32 -16.89
N THR A 301 -7.69 5.45 -15.84
CA THR A 301 -9.14 5.22 -15.91
C THR A 301 -9.81 6.23 -16.84
N ALA A 302 -9.52 7.52 -16.69
CA ALA A 302 -10.07 8.59 -17.53
C ALA A 302 -9.70 8.42 -19.01
N LEU A 303 -8.45 8.03 -19.29
CA LEU A 303 -7.98 7.73 -20.65
C LEU A 303 -8.63 6.48 -21.22
N SER A 304 -8.76 5.41 -20.44
CA SER A 304 -9.41 4.15 -20.88
C SER A 304 -10.90 4.35 -21.19
N TYR A 305 -11.55 5.29 -20.51
CA TYR A 305 -12.93 5.69 -20.75
C TYR A 305 -13.09 6.58 -22.00
N GLY A 306 -11.98 6.92 -22.68
CA GLY A 306 -11.99 7.60 -23.96
C GLY A 306 -12.45 9.05 -23.89
N LEU A 307 -12.26 9.73 -22.75
CA LEU A 307 -12.63 11.15 -22.58
C LEU A 307 -14.07 11.49 -23.00
N GLY A 308 -15.01 10.56 -22.78
CA GLY A 308 -16.44 10.75 -23.08
C GLY A 308 -16.89 10.21 -24.43
N THR A 309 -16.00 9.57 -25.20
CA THR A 309 -16.37 8.83 -26.42
C THR A 309 -17.12 7.53 -26.12
N GLN A 310 -16.96 6.98 -24.90
CA GLN A 310 -17.73 5.83 -24.43
C GLN A 310 -19.06 6.27 -23.81
N ASP A 311 -20.07 5.42 -23.90
CA ASP A 311 -21.38 5.55 -23.23
C ASP A 311 -22.34 6.64 -23.74
N GLY A 312 -22.04 7.29 -24.87
CA GLY A 312 -22.87 8.33 -25.48
C GLY A 312 -22.70 9.70 -24.82
N PRO A 313 -23.31 10.78 -25.37
CA PRO A 313 -22.97 12.15 -25.00
C PRO A 313 -23.20 12.46 -23.52
N PHE A 314 -24.37 12.13 -22.97
CA PHE A 314 -24.68 12.46 -21.58
C PHE A 314 -23.83 11.68 -20.56
N TRP A 315 -23.79 10.35 -20.70
CA TRP A 315 -23.09 9.49 -19.73
C TRP A 315 -21.57 9.49 -19.92
N GLY A 316 -21.11 9.69 -21.16
CA GLY A 316 -19.72 9.98 -21.48
C GLY A 316 -19.25 11.23 -20.76
N THR A 317 -19.94 12.36 -20.93
CA THR A 317 -19.62 13.61 -20.23
C THR A 317 -19.66 13.43 -18.71
N LEU A 318 -20.67 12.74 -18.17
CA LEU A 318 -20.75 12.50 -16.72
C LEU A 318 -19.57 11.66 -16.19
N GLY A 319 -19.06 10.70 -16.96
CA GLY A 319 -17.87 9.93 -16.61
C GLY A 319 -16.58 10.76 -16.60
N VAL A 320 -16.44 11.67 -17.56
CA VAL A 320 -15.32 12.63 -17.59
C VAL A 320 -15.39 13.56 -16.38
N VAL A 321 -16.57 14.14 -16.11
CA VAL A 321 -16.79 15.02 -14.95
C VAL A 321 -16.44 14.30 -13.64
N GLY A 322 -16.88 13.04 -13.46
CA GLY A 322 -16.52 12.24 -12.29
C GLY A 322 -15.01 12.02 -12.14
N SER A 323 -14.31 11.78 -13.24
CA SER A 323 -12.85 11.64 -13.24
C SER A 323 -12.16 12.95 -12.89
N THR A 324 -12.64 14.08 -13.43
CA THR A 324 -12.15 15.43 -13.11
C THR A 324 -12.36 15.77 -11.64
N PHE A 325 -13.53 15.50 -11.07
CA PHE A 325 -13.78 15.70 -9.64
C PHE A 325 -12.86 14.84 -8.77
N THR A 326 -12.61 13.60 -9.18
CA THR A 326 -11.69 12.72 -8.46
C THR A 326 -10.25 13.26 -8.50
N LEU A 327 -9.77 13.75 -9.65
CA LEU A 327 -8.44 14.36 -9.75
C LEU A 327 -8.33 15.66 -8.92
N ALA A 328 -9.37 16.50 -8.93
CA ALA A 328 -9.42 17.73 -8.13
C ALA A 328 -9.38 17.41 -6.62
N TYR A 329 -10.16 16.41 -6.20
CA TYR A 329 -10.12 15.87 -4.84
C TYR A 329 -8.72 15.40 -4.46
N LEU A 330 -8.05 14.60 -5.30
CA LEU A 330 -6.69 14.11 -5.02
C LEU A 330 -5.66 15.24 -4.95
N GLN A 331 -5.76 16.28 -5.80
CA GLN A 331 -4.87 17.45 -5.68
C GLN A 331 -5.09 18.18 -4.36
N LEU A 332 -6.33 18.39 -3.96
CA LEU A 332 -6.65 19.06 -2.69
C LEU A 332 -6.25 18.23 -1.47
N GLU A 333 -6.29 16.90 -1.57
CA GLU A 333 -5.75 16.00 -0.54
C GLU A 333 -4.23 16.21 -0.40
N LYS A 334 -3.48 16.34 -1.50
CA LYS A 334 -2.03 16.65 -1.43
C LYS A 334 -1.77 18.00 -0.78
N VAL A 335 -2.53 19.04 -1.15
CA VAL A 335 -2.38 20.37 -0.55
C VAL A 335 -2.70 20.32 0.94
N THR A 336 -3.80 19.65 1.32
CA THR A 336 -4.17 19.45 2.73
C THR A 336 -3.07 18.72 3.49
N TRP A 337 -2.50 17.67 2.91
CA TRP A 337 -1.40 16.92 3.49
C TRP A 337 -0.15 17.79 3.69
N LEU A 338 0.21 18.61 2.70
CA LEU A 338 1.34 19.54 2.81
C LEU A 338 1.11 20.60 3.90
N ILE A 339 -0.11 21.13 4.02
CA ILE A 339 -0.49 22.05 5.11
C ILE A 339 -0.38 21.35 6.47
N ASP A 340 -0.93 20.14 6.61
CA ASP A 340 -0.94 19.39 7.87
C ASP A 340 0.46 18.94 8.31
N THR A 341 1.42 18.80 7.37
CA THR A 341 2.84 18.58 7.67
C THR A 341 3.62 19.86 7.97
N GLY A 342 3.02 21.03 7.73
CA GLY A 342 3.66 22.35 7.86
C GLY A 342 4.61 22.71 6.72
N VAL A 343 4.68 21.91 5.65
CA VAL A 343 5.53 22.19 4.48
C VAL A 343 5.01 23.43 3.74
N ILE A 344 3.69 23.59 3.69
CA ILE A 344 3.05 24.81 3.23
C ILE A 344 2.38 25.47 4.43
N THR A 345 2.72 26.72 4.70
CA THR A 345 2.04 27.54 5.71
C THR A 345 1.03 28.44 5.02
N VAL A 346 -0.22 28.42 5.50
CA VAL A 346 -1.31 29.23 4.97
C VAL A 346 -2.09 29.88 6.10
N SER A 347 -2.85 30.93 5.80
CA SER A 347 -3.77 31.51 6.77
C SER A 347 -4.87 30.50 7.15
N LYS A 348 -5.46 30.64 8.34
CA LYS A 348 -6.57 29.78 8.80
C LYS A 348 -7.76 29.79 7.83
N GLU A 349 -8.01 30.94 7.18
CA GLU A 349 -9.06 31.07 6.18
C GLU A 349 -8.77 30.24 4.93
N VAL A 350 -7.53 30.27 4.43
CA VAL A 350 -7.11 29.46 3.28
C VAL A 350 -7.11 27.97 3.63
N ASP A 351 -6.62 27.57 4.80
CA ASP A 351 -6.70 26.18 5.28
C ASP A 351 -8.16 25.68 5.28
N PHE A 352 -9.07 26.48 5.85
CA PHE A 352 -10.49 26.15 5.85
C PHE A 352 -11.06 26.02 4.43
N LYS A 353 -10.77 26.97 3.52
CA LYS A 353 -11.23 26.93 2.12
C LYS A 353 -10.71 25.69 1.38
N VAL A 354 -9.43 25.35 1.54
CA VAL A 354 -8.83 24.15 0.94
C VAL A 354 -9.50 22.88 1.47
N LYS A 355 -9.66 22.75 2.79
CA LYS A 355 -10.31 21.59 3.42
C LYS A 355 -11.79 21.49 3.06
N ALA A 356 -12.49 22.61 2.91
CA ALA A 356 -13.87 22.64 2.43
C ALA A 356 -13.98 22.21 0.97
N ALA A 357 -13.13 22.75 0.08
CA ALA A 357 -13.07 22.36 -1.33
C ALA A 357 -12.75 20.86 -1.47
N HIS A 358 -11.81 20.36 -0.67
CA HIS A 358 -11.45 18.95 -0.64
C HIS A 358 -12.68 18.05 -0.39
N LYS A 359 -13.45 18.36 0.65
CA LYS A 359 -14.69 17.64 1.01
C LYS A 359 -15.78 17.79 -0.05
N LEU A 360 -15.88 18.97 -0.68
CA LEU A 360 -16.82 19.22 -1.77
C LEU A 360 -16.52 18.32 -2.97
N PHE A 361 -15.29 18.30 -3.47
CA PHE A 361 -14.93 17.48 -4.63
C PHE A 361 -15.04 15.98 -4.34
N TRP A 362 -14.74 15.55 -3.10
CA TRP A 362 -15.02 14.19 -2.67
C TRP A 362 -16.51 13.85 -2.77
N SER A 363 -17.37 14.74 -2.24
CA SER A 363 -18.84 14.56 -2.27
C SER A 363 -19.40 14.54 -3.68
N LEU A 364 -18.91 15.44 -4.55
CA LEU A 364 -19.29 15.49 -5.97
C LEU A 364 -18.86 14.23 -6.72
N SER A 365 -17.63 13.74 -6.50
CA SER A 365 -17.15 12.49 -7.09
C SER A 365 -18.01 11.30 -6.65
N ALA A 366 -18.30 11.18 -5.35
CA ALA A 366 -19.15 10.12 -4.81
C ALA A 366 -20.57 10.17 -5.42
N PHE A 367 -21.16 11.36 -5.51
CA PHE A 367 -22.49 11.56 -6.09
C PHE A 367 -22.55 11.18 -7.58
N VAL A 368 -21.57 11.61 -8.38
CA VAL A 368 -21.48 11.22 -9.80
C VAL A 368 -21.36 9.70 -9.94
N GLY A 369 -20.55 9.07 -9.09
CA GLY A 369 -20.43 7.61 -9.02
C GLY A 369 -21.78 6.94 -8.74
N PHE A 370 -22.54 7.46 -7.77
CA PHE A 370 -23.88 6.98 -7.45
C PHE A 370 -24.85 7.11 -8.64
N ILE A 371 -24.92 8.27 -9.30
CA ILE A 371 -25.80 8.45 -10.48
C ILE A 371 -25.45 7.48 -11.61
N ARG A 372 -24.16 7.25 -11.87
CA ARG A 372 -23.72 6.24 -12.86
C ARG A 372 -24.12 4.82 -12.46
N SER A 373 -24.06 4.49 -11.17
CA SER A 373 -24.45 3.18 -10.68
C SER A 373 -25.95 2.90 -10.84
N LEU A 374 -26.81 3.92 -10.69
CA LEU A 374 -28.26 3.80 -10.95
C LEU A 374 -28.56 3.40 -12.39
N ARG A 375 -27.82 3.94 -13.37
CA ARG A 375 -27.94 3.52 -14.77
C ARG A 375 -27.56 2.06 -14.95
N SER A 376 -26.45 1.63 -14.35
CA SER A 376 -26.00 0.24 -14.42
C SER A 376 -27.03 -0.70 -13.79
N LEU A 377 -27.61 -0.31 -12.65
CA LEU A 377 -28.68 -1.03 -11.98
C LEU A 377 -29.94 -1.12 -12.86
N HIS A 378 -30.36 0.00 -13.46
CA HIS A 378 -31.52 0.02 -14.36
C HIS A 378 -31.31 -0.87 -15.60
N SER A 379 -30.13 -0.78 -16.23
CA SER A 379 -29.77 -1.61 -17.39
C SER A 379 -29.76 -3.10 -17.05
N THR A 380 -29.14 -3.48 -15.93
CA THR A 380 -29.12 -4.88 -15.48
C THR A 380 -30.50 -5.38 -15.04
N ALA A 381 -31.35 -4.52 -14.48
CA ALA A 381 -32.74 -4.84 -14.16
C ALA A 381 -33.56 -5.12 -15.42
N ASN A 382 -33.38 -4.32 -16.48
CA ASN A 382 -34.07 -4.54 -17.76
C ASN A 382 -33.58 -5.83 -18.43
N ALA A 383 -32.27 -6.10 -18.38
CA ALA A 383 -31.70 -7.36 -18.89
C ALA A 383 -32.22 -8.60 -18.14
N LEU A 384 -32.49 -8.47 -16.83
CA LEU A 384 -33.09 -9.53 -16.03
C LEU A 384 -34.57 -9.77 -16.37
N LYS A 385 -35.30 -8.74 -16.79
CA LYS A 385 -36.71 -8.82 -17.21
C LYS A 385 -36.90 -9.26 -18.67
N HIS A 386 -35.81 -9.40 -19.43
CA HIS A 386 -35.88 -9.84 -20.83
C HIS A 386 -36.48 -11.26 -20.91
N PRO A 387 -37.32 -11.58 -21.93
CA PRO A 387 -37.95 -12.90 -22.05
C PRO A 387 -36.95 -14.07 -22.07
N GLU A 388 -35.75 -13.81 -22.60
CA GLU A 388 -34.62 -14.73 -22.57
C GLU A 388 -33.44 -14.05 -21.84
N PRO A 389 -33.39 -14.08 -20.49
CA PRO A 389 -32.30 -13.46 -19.76
C PRO A 389 -31.04 -14.31 -19.88
N THR A 390 -29.89 -13.65 -20.06
CA THR A 390 -28.60 -14.36 -20.05
C THR A 390 -28.38 -15.05 -18.69
N LYS A 391 -27.68 -16.19 -18.68
CA LYS A 391 -27.37 -16.93 -17.43
C LYS A 391 -26.71 -16.07 -16.35
N CYS A 392 -25.97 -15.03 -16.74
CA CYS A 392 -25.28 -14.11 -15.83
C CYS A 392 -26.14 -12.90 -15.40
N ALA A 393 -27.35 -12.71 -15.93
CA ALA A 393 -28.18 -11.55 -15.63
C ALA A 393 -28.51 -11.39 -14.13
N PRO A 394 -28.88 -12.45 -13.38
CA PRO A 394 -29.13 -12.33 -11.94
C PRO A 394 -27.88 -11.92 -11.14
N ALA A 395 -26.72 -12.47 -11.50
CA ALA A 395 -25.45 -12.15 -10.86
C ALA A 395 -25.04 -10.68 -11.13
N ARG A 396 -25.18 -10.22 -12.38
CA ARG A 396 -24.92 -8.82 -12.76
C ARG A 396 -25.85 -7.83 -12.06
N PHE A 397 -27.13 -8.16 -11.94
CA PHE A 397 -28.09 -7.34 -11.21
C PHE A 397 -27.74 -7.26 -9.72
N THR A 398 -27.39 -8.40 -9.08
CA THR A 398 -26.95 -8.44 -7.69
C THR A 398 -25.71 -7.57 -7.47
N GLN A 399 -24.70 -7.70 -8.34
CA GLN A 399 -23.49 -6.88 -8.30
C GLN A 399 -23.79 -5.38 -8.45
N ALA A 400 -24.67 -5.01 -9.39
CA ALA A 400 -25.08 -3.63 -9.61
C ALA A 400 -25.86 -3.06 -8.42
N SER A 401 -26.72 -3.87 -7.78
CA SER A 401 -27.50 -3.49 -6.60
C SER A 401 -26.60 -3.23 -5.39
N LEU A 402 -25.66 -4.14 -5.11
CA LEU A 402 -24.67 -3.98 -4.04
C LEU A 402 -23.78 -2.74 -4.27
N THR A 403 -23.31 -2.54 -5.51
CA THR A 403 -22.49 -1.38 -5.88
C THR A 403 -23.26 -0.07 -5.72
N THR A 404 -24.51 -0.03 -6.16
CA THR A 404 -25.37 1.15 -6.03
C THR A 404 -25.66 1.48 -4.56
N THR A 405 -25.95 0.47 -3.75
CA THR A 405 -26.17 0.63 -2.30
C THR A 405 -24.92 1.17 -1.61
N LYS A 406 -23.75 0.63 -1.95
CA LYS A 406 -22.45 1.10 -1.44
C LYS A 406 -22.22 2.58 -1.80
N LEU A 407 -22.44 2.96 -3.05
CA LEU A 407 -22.21 4.34 -3.52
C LEU A 407 -23.22 5.34 -2.95
N LEU A 408 -24.44 4.89 -2.65
CA LEU A 408 -25.41 5.69 -1.88
C LEU A 408 -24.87 5.98 -0.48
N LEU A 409 -24.38 4.96 0.23
CA LEU A 409 -23.81 5.14 1.57
C LEU A 409 -22.56 6.02 1.55
N ASP A 410 -21.70 5.88 0.53
CA ASP A 410 -20.54 6.78 0.34
C ASP A 410 -20.97 8.23 0.13
N THR A 411 -22.03 8.45 -0.65
CA THR A 411 -22.56 9.80 -0.90
C THR A 411 -23.10 10.40 0.40
N ILE A 412 -23.90 9.64 1.16
CA ILE A 412 -24.40 10.07 2.47
C ILE A 412 -23.23 10.39 3.41
N HIS A 413 -22.22 9.53 3.44
CA HIS A 413 -21.04 9.72 4.27
C HIS A 413 -20.25 10.98 3.85
N ALA A 414 -19.92 11.12 2.57
CA ALA A 414 -19.15 12.25 2.05
C ALA A 414 -19.85 13.59 2.33
N VAL A 415 -21.16 13.69 2.04
CA VAL A 415 -21.95 14.89 2.29
C VAL A 415 -22.02 15.22 3.79
N SER A 416 -22.07 14.20 4.66
CA SER A 416 -22.09 14.43 6.12
C SER A 416 -20.83 15.13 6.64
N TRP A 417 -19.71 15.09 5.91
CA TRP A 417 -18.47 15.77 6.28
C TRP A 417 -18.36 17.21 5.79
N LEU A 418 -19.31 17.68 4.97
CA LEU A 418 -19.35 19.06 4.49
C LEU A 418 -19.54 20.05 5.66
N PRO A 419 -19.11 21.31 5.49
CA PRO A 419 -19.36 22.36 6.48
C PRO A 419 -20.86 22.52 6.80
N PRO A 420 -21.21 22.97 8.01
CA PRO A 420 -22.58 23.32 8.34
C PRO A 420 -23.16 24.33 7.33
N GLY A 421 -24.44 24.15 6.98
CA GLY A 421 -25.15 24.97 5.98
C GLY A 421 -25.04 24.47 4.55
N TRP A 422 -24.23 23.45 4.28
CA TRP A 422 -24.12 22.80 2.96
C TRP A 422 -24.84 21.46 2.99
N LEU A 423 -26.05 21.40 2.40
CA LEU A 423 -26.93 20.22 2.46
C LEU A 423 -27.16 19.79 3.93
N TRP A 424 -26.88 18.52 4.26
CA TRP A 424 -26.90 17.99 5.62
C TRP A 424 -25.49 17.85 6.23
N GLY A 425 -24.54 18.70 5.80
CA GLY A 425 -23.20 18.75 6.34
C GLY A 425 -23.20 18.89 7.86
N SER A 426 -22.44 18.04 8.54
CA SER A 426 -22.36 17.95 10.01
C SER A 426 -23.66 17.59 10.74
N ALA A 427 -24.73 17.18 10.03
CA ALA A 427 -26.00 16.78 10.66
C ALA A 427 -25.95 15.39 11.31
N LEU A 428 -25.04 14.52 10.86
CA LEU A 428 -24.87 13.18 11.42
C LEU A 428 -23.92 13.21 12.62
N THR A 429 -24.31 12.55 13.70
CA THR A 429 -23.40 12.27 14.81
C THR A 429 -22.24 11.39 14.35
N THR A 430 -21.10 11.47 15.04
CA THR A 430 -19.94 10.62 14.77
C THR A 430 -20.30 9.13 14.74
N LYS A 431 -21.20 8.68 15.62
CA LYS A 431 -21.70 7.29 15.64
C LYS A 431 -22.46 6.95 14.36
N GLN A 432 -23.44 7.76 13.95
CA GLN A 432 -24.22 7.54 12.72
C GLN A 432 -23.33 7.54 11.48
N ALA A 433 -22.43 8.54 11.36
CA ALA A 433 -21.50 8.63 10.23
C ALA A 433 -20.56 7.42 10.17
N SER A 434 -20.13 6.89 11.32
CA SER A 434 -19.25 5.71 11.39
C SER A 434 -20.00 4.41 11.06
N ILE A 435 -21.28 4.27 11.43
CA ILE A 435 -22.12 3.14 11.01
C ILE A 435 -22.23 3.10 9.48
N ILE A 436 -22.63 4.21 8.87
CA ILE A 436 -22.79 4.32 7.41
C ILE A 436 -21.48 3.99 6.69
N ALA A 437 -20.37 4.56 7.16
CA ALA A 437 -19.06 4.33 6.58
C ALA A 437 -18.58 2.87 6.73
N THR A 438 -18.81 2.26 7.88
CA THR A 438 -18.49 0.84 8.13
C THR A 438 -19.30 -0.06 7.21
N THR A 439 -20.61 0.17 7.11
CA THR A 439 -21.49 -0.60 6.20
C THR A 439 -21.05 -0.46 4.75
N SER A 440 -20.74 0.76 4.30
CA SER A 440 -20.20 0.99 2.95
C SER A 440 -18.89 0.23 2.71
N ALA A 441 -17.96 0.28 3.66
CA ALA A 441 -16.67 -0.39 3.56
C ALA A 441 -16.83 -1.93 3.51
N VAL A 442 -17.74 -2.49 4.31
CA VAL A 442 -18.08 -3.92 4.28
C VAL A 442 -18.69 -4.32 2.94
N LEU A 443 -19.64 -3.54 2.43
CA LEU A 443 -20.19 -3.77 1.08
C LEU A 443 -19.10 -3.71 0.00
N GLY A 444 -18.10 -2.84 0.15
CA GLY A 444 -16.94 -2.80 -0.75
C GLY A 444 -16.15 -4.11 -0.81
N LEU A 445 -16.03 -4.82 0.32
CA LEU A 445 -15.42 -6.16 0.36
C LEU A 445 -16.36 -7.22 -0.23
N VAL A 446 -17.65 -7.17 0.09
CA VAL A 446 -18.66 -8.11 -0.45
C VAL A 446 -18.74 -8.01 -1.97
N VAL A 447 -18.78 -6.79 -2.53
CA VAL A 447 -18.76 -6.54 -3.99
C VAL A 447 -17.49 -7.09 -4.64
N HIS A 448 -16.33 -6.96 -3.98
CA HIS A 448 -15.09 -7.56 -4.49
C HIS A 448 -15.15 -9.09 -4.49
N TYR A 449 -15.69 -9.68 -3.42
CA TYR A 449 -15.79 -11.12 -3.28
C TYR A 449 -16.75 -11.74 -4.30
N HIS A 450 -17.95 -11.17 -4.45
CA HIS A 450 -18.92 -11.62 -5.45
C HIS A 450 -18.42 -11.43 -6.88
N GLY A 451 -17.68 -10.35 -7.16
CA GLY A 451 -17.11 -10.11 -8.48
C GLY A 451 -16.05 -11.12 -8.94
N LYS A 452 -15.50 -11.95 -8.04
CA LYS A 452 -14.54 -13.03 -8.40
C LYS A 452 -15.20 -14.39 -8.65
N ARG A 453 -16.43 -14.60 -8.17
CA ARG A 453 -17.13 -15.90 -8.24
C ARG A 453 -17.99 -16.08 -9.49
N PHE A 454 -18.17 -15.03 -10.28
CA PHE A 454 -18.92 -15.00 -11.54
C PHE A 454 -18.02 -14.47 -12.65
#